data_AF-A0A9Q0G3X7-F1
#
_entry.id   AF-A0A9Q0G3X7-F1
#
_cell.length_a   1.000
_cell.length_b   1.000
_cell.length_c   1.000
_cell.angle_alpha   90.00
_cell.angle_beta   90.00
_cell.angle_gamma   90.00
#
_symmetry.space_group_name_H-M   'P 1'
#
loop_
_entity.id
_entity.type
_entity.pdbx_description
1 polymer ?
#
loop_
_entity_poly.entity_id
_entity_poly.type
_entity_poly.pdbx_seq_one_letter_code
_entity_poly.pdbx_strand_id
1 'polypeptide(L)'
;ITRKGQRKQEGKKKMACFVPFNNRNLDISIFAFRPTVVLVDELIETLKHFSTCTERLGCVLSSIFQSIHGNMIIWYGAWIKRSSENEERLTETLQSMLINTSSMAILIESCFFDAYAGESWDGSSAAKFSKGGILSMNMIVLPKAGNISDLSYANLALFKCRFRKMEGAASG
;
A
#
# COMPACT_ATOMS: atom_id res chain seq x y z
N ILE A 1 27.59 -45.50 3.24
CA ILE A 1 28.27 -44.29 2.71
C ILE A 1 27.91 -44.28 1.21
N THR A 2 27.04 -43.44 0.67
CA THR A 2 26.91 -41.98 0.79
C THR A 2 25.48 -41.57 0.40
N ARG A 3 24.75 -40.89 1.30
CA ARG A 3 23.45 -40.26 1.00
C ARG A 3 23.73 -39.00 0.17
N LYS A 4 23.31 -38.96 -1.10
CA LYS A 4 23.27 -37.71 -1.87
C LYS A 4 22.13 -36.85 -1.33
N GLY A 5 22.49 -35.70 -0.77
CA GLY A 5 21.59 -34.74 -0.16
C GLY A 5 20.60 -34.16 -1.16
N GLN A 6 19.32 -34.31 -0.87
CA GLN A 6 18.29 -33.45 -1.44
C GLN A 6 18.44 -32.06 -0.82
N ARG A 7 19.00 -31.12 -1.58
CA ARG A 7 18.78 -29.70 -1.32
C ARG A 7 17.31 -29.42 -1.62
N LYS A 8 16.48 -29.41 -0.57
CA LYS A 8 15.20 -28.71 -0.58
C LYS A 8 15.54 -27.25 -0.87
N GLN A 9 15.38 -26.82 -2.13
CA GLN A 9 15.19 -25.41 -2.42
C GLN A 9 13.88 -25.04 -1.74
N GLU A 10 14.00 -24.48 -0.55
CA GLU A 10 12.93 -23.76 0.11
C GLU A 10 12.64 -22.56 -0.80
N GLY A 11 11.75 -22.78 -1.77
CA GLY A 11 11.24 -21.72 -2.62
C GLY A 11 10.65 -20.70 -1.68
N LYS A 12 11.34 -19.56 -1.49
CA LYS A 12 10.77 -18.34 -0.92
C LYS A 12 9.43 -18.16 -1.61
N LYS A 13 8.35 -18.50 -0.91
CA LYS A 13 6.99 -18.31 -1.37
C LYS A 13 6.89 -16.82 -1.64
N LYS A 14 6.97 -16.44 -2.93
CA LYS A 14 6.84 -15.05 -3.35
C LYS A 14 5.49 -14.59 -2.82
N MET A 15 5.51 -13.79 -1.76
CA MET A 15 4.28 -13.21 -1.25
C MET A 15 3.79 -12.28 -2.34
N ALA A 16 2.68 -12.65 -2.98
CA ALA A 16 1.94 -11.71 -3.79
C ALA A 16 1.50 -10.59 -2.84
N CYS A 17 1.78 -9.33 -3.19
CA CYS A 17 1.20 -8.23 -2.45
C CYS A 17 -0.30 -8.29 -2.65
N PHE A 18 -1.08 -8.05 -1.60
CA PHE A 18 -2.52 -8.21 -1.62
C PHE A 18 -3.15 -7.00 -0.95
N VAL A 19 -4.14 -6.39 -1.60
CA VAL A 19 -4.95 -5.31 -1.05
C VAL A 19 -6.39 -5.80 -0.96
N PRO A 20 -6.95 -5.98 0.26
CA PRO A 20 -8.36 -6.33 0.41
C PRO A 20 -9.24 -5.19 -0.09
N PHE A 21 -10.38 -5.51 -0.70
CA PHE A 21 -11.41 -4.54 -1.08
C PHE A 21 -12.52 -4.39 -0.04
N ASN A 22 -12.23 -4.74 1.22
CA ASN A 22 -13.14 -4.53 2.33
C ASN A 22 -12.39 -3.99 3.55
N ASN A 23 -13.07 -3.14 4.32
CA ASN A 23 -12.52 -2.49 5.50
C ASN A 23 -12.79 -3.25 6.81
N ARG A 24 -12.99 -4.57 6.76
CA ARG A 24 -13.40 -5.32 7.96
C ARG A 24 -12.23 -5.61 8.89
N ASN A 25 -11.08 -5.95 8.32
CA ASN A 25 -9.98 -6.55 9.07
C ASN A 25 -8.67 -5.77 8.97
N LEU A 26 -8.49 -4.97 7.91
CA LEU A 26 -7.21 -4.36 7.60
C LEU A 26 -7.37 -2.87 7.28
N ASP A 27 -6.49 -2.07 7.87
CA ASP A 27 -6.21 -0.70 7.43
C ASP A 27 -5.04 -0.73 6.45
N ILE A 28 -5.05 0.18 5.47
CA ILE A 28 -3.98 0.30 4.47
C ILE A 28 -3.25 1.61 4.71
N SER A 29 -1.93 1.62 4.65
CA SER A 29 -1.17 2.87 4.56
C SER A 29 -0.28 2.91 3.33
N ILE A 30 -0.15 4.12 2.79
CA ILE A 30 0.67 4.41 1.62
C ILE A 30 1.56 5.60 1.96
N PHE A 31 2.86 5.44 1.69
CA PHE A 31 3.86 6.49 1.78
C PHE A 31 4.50 6.64 0.40
N ALA A 32 4.30 7.79 -0.24
CA ALA A 32 4.80 8.07 -1.58
C ALA A 32 6.01 9.00 -1.52
N PHE A 33 7.09 8.61 -2.17
CA PHE A 33 8.38 9.28 -2.15
C PHE A 33 8.78 9.70 -3.56
N ARG A 34 9.29 10.93 -3.68
CA ARG A 34 10.10 11.37 -4.83
C ARG A 34 11.57 11.13 -4.49
N PRO A 35 12.23 10.11 -5.06
CA PRO A 35 13.64 9.88 -4.78
C PRO A 35 14.52 10.97 -5.38
N THR A 36 15.61 11.27 -4.70
CA THR A 36 16.76 11.93 -5.30
C THR A 36 17.43 10.92 -6.23
N VAL A 37 17.60 11.25 -7.51
CA VAL A 37 17.96 10.30 -8.59
C VAL A 37 19.19 9.43 -8.26
N VAL A 38 20.15 9.96 -7.50
CA VAL A 38 21.38 9.26 -7.12
C VAL A 38 21.26 8.31 -5.91
N LEU A 39 20.15 8.32 -5.18
CA LEU A 39 19.98 7.58 -3.91
C LEU A 39 18.82 6.56 -3.93
N VAL A 40 18.36 6.17 -5.12
CA VAL A 40 17.20 5.27 -5.29
C VAL A 40 17.43 3.91 -4.61
N ASP A 41 18.60 3.30 -4.81
CA ASP A 41 18.90 1.97 -4.24
C ASP A 41 19.03 2.02 -2.71
N GLU A 42 19.64 3.08 -2.18
CA GLU A 42 19.76 3.32 -0.73
C GLU A 42 18.40 3.55 -0.08
N LEU A 43 17.52 4.31 -0.75
CA LEU A 43 16.15 4.51 -0.31
C LEU A 43 15.38 3.19 -0.27
N ILE A 44 15.50 2.36 -1.31
CA ILE A 44 14.85 1.04 -1.35
C ILE A 44 15.34 0.18 -0.18
N GLU A 45 16.64 0.16 0.11
CA GLU A 45 17.19 -0.61 1.22
C GLU A 45 16.70 -0.09 2.58
N THR A 46 16.67 1.24 2.74
CA THR A 46 16.10 1.88 3.93
C THR A 46 14.63 1.53 4.12
N LEU A 47 13.85 1.50 3.04
CA LEU A 47 12.43 1.10 3.08
C LEU A 47 12.24 -0.40 3.40
N LYS A 48 13.17 -1.28 3.01
CA LYS A 48 13.13 -2.69 3.45
C LYS A 48 13.39 -2.82 4.95
N HIS A 49 14.34 -2.05 5.48
CA HIS A 49 14.57 -2.00 6.92
C HIS A 49 13.34 -1.44 7.64
N PHE A 50 12.75 -0.35 7.13
CA PHE A 50 11.50 0.21 7.61
C PHE A 50 10.36 -0.84 7.63
N SER A 51 10.14 -1.56 6.52
CA SER A 51 9.20 -2.69 6.45
C SER A 51 9.37 -3.67 7.61
N THR A 52 10.61 -4.11 7.87
CA THR A 52 10.92 -5.06 8.95
C THR A 52 10.56 -4.49 10.32
N CYS A 53 10.78 -3.20 10.55
CA CYS A 53 10.38 -2.53 11.78
C CYS A 53 8.85 -2.44 11.92
N THR A 54 8.13 -2.18 10.83
CA THR A 54 6.67 -2.08 10.86
C THR A 54 5.97 -3.39 11.23
N GLU A 55 6.57 -4.55 10.96
CA GLU A 55 6.04 -5.86 11.39
C GLU A 55 5.85 -5.91 12.92
N ARG A 56 6.80 -5.36 13.67
CA ARG A 56 6.74 -5.26 15.14
C ARG A 56 5.64 -4.32 15.62
N LEU A 57 5.26 -3.36 14.78
CA LEU A 57 4.17 -2.43 15.03
C LEU A 57 2.81 -2.98 14.59
N GLY A 58 2.74 -4.21 14.05
CA GLY A 58 1.49 -4.86 13.64
C GLY A 58 1.16 -4.79 12.15
N CYS A 59 2.12 -4.34 11.32
CA CYS A 59 2.02 -4.49 9.88
C CYS A 59 2.07 -5.98 9.52
N VAL A 60 1.03 -6.48 8.87
CA VAL A 60 0.91 -7.90 8.47
C VAL A 60 1.44 -8.14 7.07
N LEU A 61 1.47 -7.10 6.25
CA LEU A 61 1.98 -7.16 4.88
C LEU A 61 2.56 -5.80 4.51
N SER A 62 3.76 -5.77 3.93
CA SER A 62 4.27 -4.57 3.28
C SER A 62 4.86 -4.86 1.92
N SER A 63 4.93 -3.85 1.07
CA SER A 63 5.53 -3.93 -0.27
C SER A 63 6.04 -2.59 -0.73
N ILE A 64 7.03 -2.61 -1.61
CA ILE A 64 7.61 -1.42 -2.22
C ILE A 64 7.33 -1.47 -3.71
N PHE A 65 6.68 -0.43 -4.23
CA PHE A 65 6.44 -0.24 -5.65
C PHE A 65 7.36 0.85 -6.18
N GLN A 66 7.97 0.61 -7.33
CA GLN A 66 8.76 1.61 -8.05
C GLN A 66 8.04 1.94 -9.34
N SER A 67 7.90 3.22 -9.65
CA SER A 67 7.37 3.65 -10.94
C SER A 67 8.31 3.20 -12.06
N ILE A 68 7.76 3.01 -13.28
CA ILE A 68 8.54 2.59 -14.46
C ILE A 68 9.67 3.59 -14.75
N HIS A 69 9.45 4.87 -14.47
CA HIS A 69 10.44 5.93 -14.68
C HIS A 69 11.36 6.16 -13.47
N GLY A 70 11.19 5.41 -12.37
CA GLY A 70 11.99 5.54 -11.15
C GLY A 70 11.82 6.87 -10.40
N ASN A 71 10.93 7.74 -10.87
CA ASN A 71 10.68 9.07 -10.29
C ASN A 71 9.74 9.05 -9.08
N MET A 72 9.18 7.89 -8.74
CA MET A 72 8.31 7.70 -7.61
C MET A 72 8.50 6.31 -7.03
N ILE A 73 8.63 6.25 -5.70
CA ILE A 73 8.65 5.01 -4.93
C ILE A 73 7.50 5.07 -3.95
N ILE A 74 6.72 4.00 -3.87
CA ILE A 74 5.60 3.88 -2.95
C ILE A 74 5.89 2.73 -2.00
N TRP A 75 5.85 3.01 -0.71
CA TRP A 75 5.75 1.98 0.31
C TRP A 75 4.29 1.76 0.67
N TYR A 76 3.89 0.50 0.72
CA TYR A 76 2.56 0.03 1.08
C TYR A 76 2.64 -0.82 2.34
N GLY A 77 1.72 -0.60 3.27
CA GLY A 77 1.53 -1.41 4.47
C GLY A 77 0.07 -1.79 4.67
N ALA A 78 -0.18 -3.02 5.12
CA ALA A 78 -1.48 -3.48 5.59
C ALA A 78 -1.37 -3.82 7.08
N TRP A 79 -2.34 -3.35 7.86
CA TRP A 79 -2.32 -3.39 9.32
C TRP A 79 -3.58 -4.05 9.82
N ILE A 80 -3.49 -4.91 10.84
CA ILE A 80 -4.71 -5.37 11.52
C ILE A 80 -5.36 -4.17 12.18
N LYS A 81 -6.67 -3.97 11.94
CA LYS A 81 -7.43 -2.87 12.51
C LYS A 81 -7.23 -2.74 14.02
N ARG A 82 -6.91 -1.52 14.47
CA ARG A 82 -6.79 -1.13 15.89
C ARG A 82 -7.77 0.00 16.21
N SER A 83 -7.95 0.34 17.49
CA SER A 83 -8.75 1.51 17.85
C SER A 83 -8.16 2.79 17.27
N SER A 84 -9.00 3.78 16.94
CA SER A 84 -8.61 5.04 16.27
C SER A 84 -7.52 5.83 16.99
N GLU A 85 -7.51 5.83 18.33
CA GLU A 85 -6.48 6.50 19.14
C GLU A 85 -5.07 5.91 18.92
N ASN A 86 -4.98 4.67 18.43
CA ASN A 86 -3.71 4.04 18.06
C ASN A 86 -3.24 4.40 16.65
N GLU A 87 -4.12 4.90 15.77
CA GLU A 87 -3.79 5.21 14.38
C GLU A 87 -2.98 6.51 14.25
N GLU A 88 -3.36 7.56 14.98
CA GLU A 88 -2.61 8.82 15.00
C GLU A 88 -1.19 8.60 15.57
N ARG A 89 -1.09 7.90 16.70
CA ARG A 89 0.19 7.52 17.31
C ARG A 89 1.03 6.65 16.39
N LEU A 90 0.41 5.71 15.67
CA LEU A 90 1.10 4.89 14.68
C LEU A 90 1.61 5.76 13.55
N THR A 91 0.81 6.70 13.04
CA THR A 91 1.20 7.63 11.97
C THR A 91 2.40 8.48 12.38
N GLU A 92 2.38 9.09 13.57
CA GLU A 92 3.50 9.86 14.11
C GLU A 92 4.76 9.00 14.25
N THR A 93 4.61 7.77 14.76
CA THR A 93 5.71 6.82 14.89
C THR A 93 6.32 6.51 13.53
N LEU A 94 5.50 6.18 12.53
CA LEU A 94 5.96 5.85 11.19
C LEU A 94 6.66 7.03 10.51
N GLN A 95 6.10 8.24 10.62
CA GLN A 95 6.73 9.45 10.12
C GLN A 95 8.08 9.69 10.79
N SER A 96 8.18 9.50 12.10
CA SER A 96 9.44 9.66 12.83
C SER A 96 10.54 8.69 12.35
N MET A 97 10.18 7.44 12.05
CA MET A 97 11.09 6.43 11.53
C MET A 97 11.58 6.76 10.12
N LEU A 98 10.79 7.51 9.36
CA LEU A 98 11.11 7.94 7.99
C LEU A 98 11.88 9.26 7.94
N ILE A 99 12.12 9.96 9.06
CA ILE A 99 12.89 11.22 9.09
C ILE A 99 14.26 11.04 8.41
N ASN A 100 14.91 9.90 8.62
CA ASN A 100 16.22 9.59 8.04
C ASN A 100 16.19 9.43 6.51
N THR A 101 15.02 9.28 5.90
CA THR A 101 14.85 9.21 4.43
C THR A 101 14.81 10.59 3.77
N SER A 102 14.71 11.68 4.54
CA SER A 102 14.56 13.05 4.01
C SER A 102 15.73 13.53 3.14
N SER A 103 16.94 13.00 3.35
CA SER A 103 18.10 13.25 2.48
C SER A 103 18.08 12.44 1.19
N MET A 104 17.38 11.30 1.18
CA MET A 104 17.30 10.36 0.07
C MET A 104 16.09 10.60 -0.83
N ALA A 105 15.01 11.13 -0.26
CA ALA A 105 13.75 11.39 -0.92
C ALA A 105 12.94 12.49 -0.23
N ILE A 106 12.04 13.08 -1.00
CA ILE A 106 10.96 13.92 -0.50
C ILE A 106 9.72 13.04 -0.32
N LEU A 107 9.20 12.95 0.91
CA LEU A 107 7.88 12.37 1.17
C LEU A 107 6.82 13.28 0.57
N ILE A 108 6.13 12.80 -0.47
CA ILE A 108 5.08 13.55 -1.19
C ILE A 108 3.75 13.42 -0.44
N GLU A 109 3.44 12.21 0.02
CA GLU A 109 2.15 11.88 0.60
C GLU A 109 2.30 10.75 1.62
N SER A 110 1.54 10.83 2.71
CA SER A 110 1.42 9.76 3.70
C SER A 110 -0.02 9.70 4.20
N CYS A 111 -0.72 8.63 3.89
CA CYS A 111 -2.14 8.49 4.21
C CYS A 111 -2.46 7.06 4.64
N PHE A 112 -3.42 6.93 5.56
CA PHE A 112 -4.16 5.70 5.81
C PHE A 112 -5.45 5.70 4.98
N PHE A 113 -5.83 4.52 4.50
CA PHE A 113 -6.94 4.32 3.58
C PHE A 113 -7.82 3.17 4.06
N ASP A 114 -9.13 3.41 3.95
CA ASP A 114 -10.17 2.43 4.14
C ASP A 114 -10.59 1.83 2.80
N ALA A 115 -10.53 0.51 2.68
CA ALA A 115 -11.02 -0.17 1.50
C ALA A 115 -12.55 -0.25 1.48
N TYR A 116 -13.20 0.58 0.67
CA TYR A 116 -14.67 0.64 0.62
C TYR A 116 -15.31 -0.49 -0.21
N ALA A 117 -14.86 -0.67 -1.46
CA ALA A 117 -15.42 -1.66 -2.39
C ALA A 117 -14.43 -2.03 -3.50
N GLY A 118 -14.68 -3.15 -4.17
CA GLY A 118 -13.92 -3.59 -5.35
C GLY A 118 -14.02 -5.10 -5.60
N GLU A 119 -13.81 -5.49 -6.85
CA GLU A 119 -13.69 -6.88 -7.28
C GLU A 119 -12.51 -6.98 -8.25
N SER A 120 -11.64 -7.97 -8.05
CA SER A 120 -10.54 -8.24 -8.98
C SER A 120 -11.09 -8.92 -10.24
N TRP A 121 -10.31 -8.91 -11.33
CA TRP A 121 -10.69 -9.57 -12.58
C TRP A 121 -10.99 -11.07 -12.41
N ASP A 122 -10.32 -11.72 -11.44
CA ASP A 122 -10.56 -13.12 -11.07
C ASP A 122 -11.80 -13.33 -10.19
N GLY A 123 -12.59 -12.28 -9.95
CA GLY A 123 -13.76 -12.30 -9.06
C GLY A 123 -13.40 -12.29 -7.57
N SER A 124 -12.13 -12.12 -7.20
CA SER A 124 -11.73 -12.10 -5.80
C SER A 124 -11.99 -10.74 -5.15
N SER A 125 -12.30 -10.75 -3.85
CA SER A 125 -12.59 -9.54 -3.05
C SER A 125 -11.33 -8.75 -2.66
N ALA A 126 -10.30 -8.82 -3.49
CA ALA A 126 -9.01 -8.18 -3.24
C ALA A 126 -8.14 -8.12 -4.50
N ALA A 127 -7.29 -7.11 -4.59
CA ALA A 127 -6.26 -7.04 -5.62
C ALA A 127 -5.05 -7.89 -5.22
N LYS A 128 -4.54 -8.70 -6.15
CA LYS A 128 -3.26 -9.40 -6.02
C LYS A 128 -2.26 -8.78 -6.99
N PHE A 129 -1.14 -8.29 -6.48
CA PHE A 129 -0.06 -7.77 -7.30
C PHE A 129 1.08 -8.77 -7.36
N SER A 130 1.61 -8.93 -8.56
CA SER A 130 2.77 -9.75 -8.83
C SER A 130 3.83 -8.92 -9.56
N LYS A 131 5.09 -9.36 -9.48
CA LYS A 131 6.20 -8.68 -10.15
C LYS A 131 5.93 -8.63 -11.67
N GLY A 132 6.01 -7.44 -12.25
CA GLY A 132 5.73 -7.20 -13.67
C GLY A 132 4.28 -6.80 -13.98
N GLY A 133 3.39 -6.76 -12.98
CA GLY A 133 2.06 -6.17 -13.13
C GLY A 133 2.13 -4.65 -13.25
N ILE A 134 1.15 -4.06 -13.95
CA ILE A 134 0.97 -2.60 -14.03
C ILE A 134 -0.16 -2.21 -13.08
N LEU A 135 0.09 -1.22 -12.24
CA LEU A 135 -0.88 -0.65 -11.32
C LEU A 135 -1.07 0.83 -11.63
N SER A 136 -2.33 1.24 -11.78
CA SER A 136 -2.70 2.64 -11.90
C SER A 136 -3.43 3.05 -10.63
N MET A 137 -2.84 3.94 -9.84
CA MET A 137 -3.47 4.55 -8.68
C MET A 137 -3.92 5.96 -9.03
N ASN A 138 -5.14 6.34 -8.64
CA ASN A 138 -5.62 7.71 -8.72
C ASN A 138 -5.97 8.13 -7.29
N MET A 139 -5.40 9.24 -6.85
CA MET A 139 -5.71 9.84 -5.55
C MET A 139 -6.41 11.16 -5.80
N ILE A 140 -7.54 11.38 -5.13
CA ILE A 140 -8.27 12.64 -5.16
C ILE A 140 -8.10 13.29 -3.79
N VAL A 141 -7.40 14.42 -3.75
CA VAL A 141 -7.17 15.20 -2.53
C VAL A 141 -8.17 16.33 -2.51
N LEU A 142 -9.04 16.37 -1.49
CA LEU A 142 -10.00 17.45 -1.32
C LEU A 142 -9.45 18.51 -0.34
N PRO A 143 -9.55 19.82 -0.64
CA PRO A 143 -9.31 20.85 0.35
C PRO A 143 -10.30 20.71 1.52
N LYS A 144 -9.88 21.02 2.75
CA LYS A 144 -10.68 20.92 3.99
C LYS A 144 -12.09 21.56 3.95
N ALA A 145 -12.40 22.37 2.94
CA ALA A 145 -13.68 23.08 2.78
C ALA A 145 -14.54 22.60 1.59
N GLY A 146 -14.13 21.55 0.86
CA GLY A 146 -14.89 21.02 -0.26
C GLY A 146 -16.06 20.14 0.17
N ASN A 147 -17.19 20.21 -0.55
CA ASN A 147 -18.35 19.39 -0.29
C ASN A 147 -18.04 17.90 -0.60
N ILE A 148 -17.94 17.09 0.45
CA ILE A 148 -17.62 15.65 0.39
C ILE A 148 -18.60 14.88 -0.52
N SER A 149 -19.85 15.35 -0.67
CA SER A 149 -20.85 14.68 -1.52
C SER A 149 -20.39 14.55 -2.98
N ASP A 150 -19.78 15.59 -3.52
CA ASP A 150 -19.42 15.64 -4.94
C ASP A 150 -18.25 14.68 -5.24
N LEU A 151 -17.35 14.51 -4.27
CA LEU A 151 -16.28 13.53 -4.31
C LEU A 151 -16.83 12.10 -4.27
N SER A 152 -17.76 11.83 -3.37
CA SER A 152 -18.37 10.50 -3.28
C SER A 152 -19.15 10.12 -4.52
N TYR A 153 -19.79 11.08 -5.19
CA TYR A 153 -20.42 10.89 -6.49
C TYR A 153 -19.39 10.68 -7.61
N ALA A 154 -18.30 11.44 -7.65
CA ALA A 154 -17.23 11.25 -8.63
C ALA A 154 -16.54 9.89 -8.48
N ASN A 155 -16.25 9.48 -7.24
CA ASN A 155 -15.74 8.15 -6.91
C ASN A 155 -16.72 7.07 -7.36
N LEU A 156 -18.01 7.19 -6.97
CA LEU A 156 -19.03 6.22 -7.38
C LEU A 156 -19.17 6.12 -8.90
N ALA A 157 -19.08 7.24 -9.62
CA ALA A 157 -19.12 7.26 -11.09
C ALA A 157 -17.91 6.56 -11.71
N LEU A 158 -16.70 6.81 -11.19
CA LEU A 158 -15.48 6.11 -11.60
C LEU A 158 -15.59 4.61 -11.31
N PHE A 159 -16.09 4.24 -10.13
CA PHE A 159 -16.29 2.84 -9.76
C PHE A 159 -17.32 2.16 -10.69
N LYS A 160 -18.47 2.78 -10.94
CA LYS A 160 -19.49 2.26 -11.88
C LYS A 160 -18.97 2.11 -13.31
N CYS A 161 -18.05 2.98 -13.74
CA CYS A 161 -17.44 2.89 -15.07
C CYS A 161 -16.42 1.75 -15.17
N ARG A 162 -15.70 1.44 -14.07
CA ARG A 162 -14.54 0.54 -14.08
C ARG A 162 -14.84 -0.88 -13.58
N PHE A 163 -15.83 -1.05 -12.71
CA PHE A 163 -16.15 -2.34 -12.08
C PHE A 163 -17.48 -2.90 -12.58
N ARG A 164 -17.49 -4.18 -12.97
CA ARG A 164 -18.65 -4.85 -13.58
C ARG A 164 -19.76 -5.18 -12.58
N LYS A 165 -19.48 -5.27 -11.29
CA LYS A 165 -20.45 -5.52 -10.21
C LYS A 165 -20.25 -4.52 -9.08
N MET A 166 -21.31 -3.78 -8.77
CA MET A 166 -21.33 -2.73 -7.74
C MET A 166 -22.57 -2.82 -6.84
N GLU A 167 -23.27 -3.96 -6.85
CA GLU A 167 -24.46 -4.19 -6.02
C GLU A 167 -24.09 -4.07 -4.53
N GLY A 168 -24.66 -3.07 -3.84
CA GLY A 168 -24.43 -2.80 -2.42
C GLY A 168 -23.49 -1.64 -2.09
N ALA A 169 -22.82 -1.02 -3.07
CA ALA A 169 -22.01 0.18 -2.85
C ALA A 169 -22.91 1.43 -2.77
N ALA A 170 -23.01 2.07 -1.59
CA ALA A 170 -23.91 3.19 -1.36
C ALA A 170 -23.25 4.56 -1.61
N SER A 171 -21.96 4.73 -1.29
CA SER A 171 -21.12 5.91 -1.57
C SER A 171 -19.76 5.75 -0.89
N GLY A 172 -18.66 6.18 -1.54
CA GLY A 172 -17.29 6.10 -1.02
C GLY A 172 -16.64 7.46 -0.80
#